data_AF-A0A5T9ZU17-F1
#
_entry.id   AF-A0A5T9ZU17-F1
#
_cell.length_a   1.000
_cell.length_b   1.000
_cell.length_c   1.000
_cell.angle_alpha   90.00
_cell.angle_beta   90.00
_cell.angle_gamma   90.00
#
_symmetry.space_group_name_H-M   'P 1'
#
loop_
_entity.id
_entity.type
_entity.pdbx_description
1 polymer ?
#
loop_
_entity_poly.entity_id
_entity_poly.type
_entity_poly.pdbx_seq_one_letter_code
_entity_poly.pdbx_strand_id
1 'polypeptide(L)'
;FICVFSVKTENAKKIIDSQTKLAASVSVSLGLIGTFQGLTAMVSSIAKSMGGSSDMAEKMNSMLNAISAALSAMSYAFLTSILGVAVSVLLMLSLNFWKFYFKERNSGLSVNRQCRNIHVQFDKNALETLSKIDDHLTSLNYFLKKQSEVDCKTID
;
A
#
# COMPACT_ATOMS: atom_id res chain seq x y z
N PHE A 1 -1.81 3.38 24.01
CA PHE A 1 -2.47 2.55 22.97
C PHE A 1 -2.96 3.35 21.74
N ILE A 2 -3.49 4.57 21.91
CA ILE A 2 -4.00 5.42 20.82
C ILE A 2 -2.96 5.90 19.79
N CYS A 3 -1.69 6.03 20.17
CA CYS A 3 -0.63 6.50 19.26
C CYS A 3 -0.18 5.42 18.24
N VAL A 4 -0.25 4.14 18.62
CA VAL A 4 0.14 3.01 17.73
C VAL A 4 -0.83 2.86 16.55
N PHE A 5 -2.11 3.15 16.77
CA PHE A 5 -3.11 3.10 15.70
C PHE A 5 -2.90 4.17 14.64
N SER A 6 -2.45 5.38 15.02
CA SER A 6 -2.26 6.48 14.07
C SER A 6 -1.01 6.30 13.18
N VAL A 7 0.06 5.73 13.73
CA VAL A 7 1.28 5.37 12.96
C VAL A 7 1.01 4.22 11.98
N LYS A 8 0.11 3.29 12.32
CA LYS A 8 -0.29 2.20 11.43
C LYS A 8 -0.98 2.72 10.16
N THR A 9 -1.78 3.77 10.27
CA THR A 9 -2.53 4.38 9.15
C THR A 9 -1.63 5.16 8.18
N GLU A 10 -0.54 5.74 8.68
CA GLU A 10 0.41 6.53 7.90
C GLU A 10 1.32 5.67 7.01
N ASN A 11 1.83 4.57 7.55
CA ASN A 11 2.58 3.59 6.77
C ASN A 11 1.68 2.90 5.75
N ALA A 12 0.44 2.57 6.12
CA ALA A 12 -0.55 2.02 5.20
C ALA A 12 -0.85 2.99 4.04
N LYS A 13 -0.95 4.30 4.30
CA LYS A 13 -1.18 5.31 3.25
C LYS A 13 -0.04 5.38 2.23
N LYS A 14 1.21 5.30 2.69
CA LYS A 14 2.39 5.27 1.79
C LYS A 14 2.43 3.99 0.95
N ILE A 15 2.09 2.85 1.56
CA ILE A 15 2.03 1.56 0.87
C ILE A 15 0.93 1.58 -0.19
N ILE A 16 -0.29 2.05 0.13
CA ILE A 16 -1.41 2.15 -0.83
C ILE A 16 -1.06 3.07 -2.00
N ASP A 17 -0.40 4.21 -1.74
CA ASP A 17 0.01 5.15 -2.79
C ASP A 17 1.01 4.51 -3.77
N SER A 18 2.03 3.85 -3.23
CA SER A 18 3.05 3.17 -4.03
C SER A 18 2.47 1.98 -4.80
N GLN A 19 1.66 1.13 -4.15
CA GLN A 19 1.06 -0.04 -4.77
C GLN A 19 0.07 0.32 -5.88
N THR A 20 -0.71 1.39 -5.70
CA THR A 20 -1.66 1.84 -6.74
C THR A 20 -0.93 2.42 -7.94
N LYS A 21 0.18 3.13 -7.74
CA LYS A 21 1.03 3.63 -8.85
C LYS A 21 1.66 2.48 -9.64
N LEU A 22 2.11 1.43 -8.94
CA LEU A 22 2.62 0.21 -9.57
C LEU A 22 1.51 -0.55 -10.30
N ALA A 23 0.32 -0.64 -9.72
CA ALA A 23 -0.83 -1.25 -10.37
C ALA A 23 -1.25 -0.49 -11.64
N ALA A 24 -1.21 0.85 -11.59
CA ALA A 24 -1.46 1.70 -12.75
C ALA A 24 -0.42 1.47 -13.86
N SER A 25 0.88 1.43 -13.53
CA SER A 25 1.93 1.17 -14.54
C SER A 25 1.82 -0.24 -15.13
N VAL A 26 1.57 -1.26 -14.30
CA VAL A 26 1.36 -2.64 -14.76
C VAL A 26 0.12 -2.76 -15.64
N SER A 27 -0.98 -2.05 -15.32
CA SER A 27 -2.19 -2.02 -16.14
C SER A 27 -1.92 -1.52 -17.57
N VAL A 28 -1.11 -0.46 -17.71
CA VAL A 28 -0.69 0.03 -19.04
C VAL A 28 0.16 -1.02 -19.76
N SER A 29 1.12 -1.64 -19.07
CA SER A 29 1.97 -2.70 -19.65
C SER A 29 1.17 -3.92 -20.10
N LEU A 30 0.16 -4.34 -19.32
CA LEU A 30 -0.76 -5.43 -19.69
C LEU A 30 -1.59 -5.06 -20.93
N GLY A 31 -2.03 -3.80 -21.05
CA GLY A 31 -2.68 -3.28 -22.26
C GLY A 31 -1.78 -3.43 -23.49
N LEU A 32 -0.50 -3.07 -23.37
CA LEU A 32 0.50 -3.20 -24.45
C LEU A 32 0.78 -4.66 -24.83
N ILE A 33 0.81 -5.57 -23.85
CA ILE A 33 0.95 -7.02 -24.11
C ILE A 33 -0.24 -7.55 -24.91
N GLY A 34 -1.46 -7.12 -24.56
CA GLY A 34 -2.66 -7.46 -25.33
C GLY A 34 -2.58 -6.94 -26.78
N THR A 35 -2.04 -5.74 -26.99
CA THR A 35 -1.80 -5.20 -28.33
C THR A 35 -0.81 -6.06 -29.11
N PHE A 36 0.30 -6.45 -28.47
CA PHE A 36 1.29 -7.34 -29.08
C PHE A 36 0.68 -8.67 -29.50
N GLN A 37 -0.15 -9.27 -28.64
CA GLN A 37 -0.85 -10.51 -28.95
C GLN A 37 -1.84 -10.34 -30.12
N GLY A 38 -2.64 -9.26 -30.14
CA GLY A 38 -3.57 -9.00 -31.22
C GLY A 38 -2.90 -8.72 -32.57
N LEU A 39 -1.79 -7.97 -32.58
CA LEU A 39 -0.97 -7.76 -33.79
C LEU A 39 -0.32 -9.06 -34.28
N THR A 40 0.12 -9.94 -33.37
CA THR A 40 0.66 -11.25 -33.74
C THR A 40 -0.41 -12.12 -34.43
N ALA A 41 -1.64 -12.12 -33.92
CA ALA A 41 -2.76 -12.84 -34.53
C ALA A 41 -3.14 -12.26 -35.91
N MET A 42 -3.03 -10.94 -36.08
CA MET A 42 -3.21 -10.26 -37.37
C MET A 42 -2.19 -10.75 -38.41
N VAL A 43 -0.90 -10.74 -38.07
CA VAL A 43 0.18 -11.21 -38.97
C VAL A 43 0.00 -12.68 -39.32
N SER A 44 -0.40 -13.52 -38.37
CA SER A 44 -0.69 -14.94 -38.62
C SER A 44 -1.84 -15.14 -39.62
N SER A 45 -2.90 -14.33 -39.52
CA SER A 45 -4.06 -14.40 -40.42
C SER A 45 -3.69 -14.01 -41.85
N ILE A 46 -2.86 -12.98 -42.01
CA ILE A 46 -2.36 -12.54 -43.32
C ILE A 46 -1.43 -13.60 -43.93
N ALA A 47 -0.49 -14.14 -43.14
CA ALA A 47 0.41 -15.20 -43.61
C ALA A 47 -0.34 -16.43 -44.11
N LYS A 48 -1.44 -16.81 -43.45
CA LYS A 48 -2.32 -17.90 -43.87
C LYS A 48 -3.02 -17.64 -45.21
N SER A 49 -3.44 -16.41 -45.47
CA SER A 49 -4.06 -16.06 -46.78
C SER A 49 -3.06 -16.01 -47.93
N MET A 50 -1.77 -15.78 -47.65
CA MET A 50 -0.73 -15.76 -48.68
C MET A 50 -0.24 -17.15 -49.07
N GLY A 51 -0.42 -18.15 -48.20
CA GLY A 51 0.08 -19.52 -48.38
C GLY A 51 -0.84 -20.51 -49.11
N GLY A 52 -1.97 -20.07 -49.71
CA GLY A 52 -3.03 -20.99 -50.19
C GLY A 52 -3.49 -20.79 -51.64
N SER A 53 -3.49 -21.91 -52.38
CA SER A 53 -4.19 -22.24 -53.65
C SER A 53 -3.89 -21.45 -54.94
N SER A 54 -3.93 -22.14 -56.08
CA SER A 54 -3.72 -21.57 -57.44
C SER A 54 -5.01 -21.08 -58.10
N ASP A 55 -6.18 -21.37 -57.51
CA ASP A 55 -7.48 -20.97 -58.03
C ASP A 55 -7.90 -19.58 -57.54
N MET A 56 -8.36 -18.72 -58.45
CA MET A 56 -8.59 -17.30 -58.19
C MET A 56 -9.81 -17.05 -57.28
N ALA A 57 -10.84 -17.89 -57.39
CA ALA A 57 -12.04 -17.79 -56.55
C ALA A 57 -11.75 -18.17 -55.08
N GLU A 58 -10.96 -19.22 -54.86
CA GLU A 58 -10.51 -19.64 -53.51
C GLU A 58 -9.55 -18.63 -52.88
N LYS A 59 -8.66 -18.02 -53.69
CA LYS A 59 -7.79 -16.92 -53.25
C LYS A 59 -8.59 -15.71 -52.79
N MET A 60 -9.61 -15.30 -53.54
CA MET A 60 -10.49 -14.19 -53.17
C MET A 60 -11.19 -14.44 -51.83
N ASN A 61 -11.74 -15.65 -51.63
CA ASN A 61 -12.41 -16.02 -50.39
C ASN A 61 -11.44 -16.09 -49.19
N SER A 62 -10.26 -16.69 -49.38
CA SER A 62 -9.21 -16.75 -48.36
C SER A 62 -8.69 -15.37 -47.96
N MET A 63 -8.59 -14.45 -48.91
CA MET A 63 -8.20 -13.06 -48.66
C MET A 63 -9.25 -12.29 -47.86
N LEU A 64 -10.53 -12.40 -48.22
CA LEU A 64 -11.62 -11.77 -47.47
C LEU A 64 -11.67 -12.28 -46.02
N ASN A 65 -11.49 -13.60 -45.83
CA ASN A 65 -11.46 -14.20 -44.49
C ASN A 65 -10.26 -13.73 -43.66
N ALA A 66 -9.07 -13.63 -44.27
CA ALA A 66 -7.89 -13.13 -43.58
C ALA A 66 -7.98 -11.64 -43.23
N ILE A 67 -8.56 -10.81 -44.10
CA ILE A 67 -8.80 -9.39 -43.81
C ILE A 67 -9.79 -9.26 -42.67
N SER A 68 -10.89 -10.01 -42.69
CA SER A 68 -11.88 -10.02 -41.62
C SER A 68 -11.27 -10.44 -40.27
N ALA A 69 -10.47 -11.52 -40.28
CA ALA A 69 -9.76 -11.99 -39.09
C ALA A 69 -8.71 -10.98 -38.59
N ALA A 70 -7.96 -10.36 -39.51
CA ALA A 70 -6.99 -9.31 -39.21
C ALA A 70 -7.65 -8.08 -38.58
N LEU A 71 -8.78 -7.62 -39.12
CA LEU A 71 -9.57 -6.51 -38.59
C LEU A 71 -10.10 -6.81 -37.18
N SER A 72 -10.60 -8.01 -36.95
CA SER A 72 -11.05 -8.44 -35.62
C SER A 72 -9.90 -8.47 -34.60
N ALA A 73 -8.76 -9.04 -34.98
CA ALA A 73 -7.56 -9.09 -34.14
C ALA A 73 -7.00 -7.70 -33.82
N MET A 74 -7.02 -6.79 -34.79
CA MET A 74 -6.64 -5.39 -34.63
C MET A 74 -7.60 -4.64 -33.70
N SER A 75 -8.91 -4.85 -33.83
CA SER A 75 -9.92 -4.26 -32.95
C SER A 75 -9.73 -4.71 -31.49
N TYR A 76 -9.46 -6.00 -31.28
CA TYR A 76 -9.12 -6.53 -29.96
C TYR A 76 -7.84 -5.90 -29.40
N ALA A 77 -6.79 -5.76 -30.22
CA ALA A 77 -5.53 -5.10 -29.86
C ALA A 77 -5.73 -3.64 -29.43
N PHE A 78 -6.60 -2.90 -30.11
CA PHE A 78 -6.91 -1.53 -29.72
C PHE A 78 -7.75 -1.46 -28.45
N LEU A 79 -8.74 -2.35 -28.31
CA LEU A 79 -9.60 -2.39 -27.13
C LEU A 79 -8.79 -2.62 -25.86
N THR A 80 -7.87 -3.58 -25.86
CA THR A 80 -6.99 -3.85 -24.71
C THR A 80 -6.02 -2.69 -24.44
N SER A 81 -5.55 -1.99 -25.46
CA SER A 81 -4.73 -0.79 -25.28
C SER A 81 -5.50 0.34 -24.60
N ILE A 82 -6.74 0.60 -25.05
CA ILE A 82 -7.61 1.62 -24.48
C ILE A 82 -7.99 1.23 -23.04
N LEU A 83 -8.34 -0.03 -22.82
CA LEU A 83 -8.69 -0.56 -21.49
C LEU A 83 -7.53 -0.42 -20.50
N GLY A 84 -6.31 -0.79 -20.89
CA GLY A 84 -5.12 -0.70 -20.03
C GLY A 84 -4.83 0.73 -19.56
N VAL A 85 -4.98 1.71 -20.47
CA VAL A 85 -4.87 3.13 -20.15
C VAL A 85 -6.04 3.62 -19.30
N ALA A 86 -7.28 3.24 -19.63
CA ALA A 86 -8.48 3.64 -18.90
C ALA A 86 -8.44 3.18 -17.44
N VAL A 87 -8.06 1.93 -17.19
CA VAL A 87 -7.90 1.37 -15.83
C VAL A 87 -6.79 2.09 -15.07
N SER A 88 -5.67 2.40 -15.73
CA SER A 88 -4.59 3.18 -15.13
C SER A 88 -5.03 4.58 -14.69
N VAL A 89 -5.78 5.29 -15.53
CA VAL A 89 -6.34 6.61 -15.18
C VAL A 89 -7.36 6.49 -14.05
N LEU A 90 -8.24 5.49 -14.10
CA LEU A 90 -9.25 5.25 -13.05
C LEU A 90 -8.61 4.99 -11.68
N LEU A 91 -7.53 4.20 -11.63
CA LEU A 91 -6.78 3.95 -10.39
C LEU A 91 -6.13 5.23 -9.85
N MET A 92 -5.57 6.06 -10.74
CA MET A 92 -4.96 7.33 -10.35
C MET A 92 -5.98 8.33 -9.83
N LEU A 93 -7.18 8.39 -10.43
CA LEU A 93 -8.31 9.18 -9.94
C LEU A 93 -8.82 8.68 -8.58
N SER A 94 -8.94 7.35 -8.43
CA SER A 94 -9.37 6.73 -7.17
C SER A 94 -8.42 7.05 -6.03
N LEU A 95 -7.11 7.02 -6.30
CA LEU A 95 -6.08 7.41 -5.34
C LEU A 95 -6.10 8.90 -5.01
N ASN A 96 -6.33 9.76 -6.01
CA ASN A 96 -6.46 11.19 -5.80
C ASN A 96 -7.69 11.51 -4.93
N PHE A 97 -8.82 10.84 -5.18
CA PHE A 97 -10.03 10.94 -4.37
C PHE A 97 -9.80 10.45 -2.94
N TRP A 98 -9.11 9.31 -2.75
CA TRP A 98 -8.74 8.81 -1.43
C TRP A 98 -7.87 9.82 -0.67
N LYS A 99 -6.90 10.43 -1.34
CA LYS A 99 -6.03 11.45 -0.75
C LYS A 99 -6.82 12.69 -0.32
N PHE A 100 -7.81 13.11 -1.10
CA PHE A 100 -8.70 14.22 -0.77
C PHE A 100 -9.64 13.87 0.40
N TYR A 101 -10.37 12.77 0.34
CA TYR A 101 -11.31 12.33 1.36
C TYR A 101 -10.66 12.13 2.75
N PHE A 102 -9.45 11.57 2.80
CA PHE A 102 -8.71 11.41 4.06
C PHE A 102 -7.93 12.65 4.49
N LYS A 103 -7.80 13.68 3.63
CA LYS A 103 -7.20 14.97 4.01
C LYS A 103 -8.14 15.76 4.94
N GLU A 104 -9.45 15.69 4.70
CA GLU A 104 -10.49 16.32 5.55
C GLU A 104 -10.52 15.77 6.98
N ARG A 105 -10.19 14.48 7.19
CA ARG A 105 -10.16 13.88 8.54
C ARG A 105 -8.88 14.15 9.34
N ASN A 106 -7.81 14.62 8.69
CA ASN A 106 -6.53 14.88 9.35
C ASN A 106 -6.24 16.38 9.59
N SER A 107 -7.04 17.29 9.03
CA SER A 107 -6.92 18.74 9.26
C SER A 107 -7.30 19.16 10.70
N GLY A 108 -7.95 18.29 11.48
CA GLY A 108 -8.14 18.47 12.93
C GLY A 108 -6.95 18.02 13.79
N LEU A 109 -5.93 17.37 13.22
CA LEU A 109 -4.79 16.82 13.95
C LEU A 109 -3.45 17.19 13.29
N SER A 110 -3.27 18.47 12.97
CA SER A 110 -1.94 19.03 12.66
C SER A 110 -1.10 19.16 13.94
N VAL A 111 -0.75 18.04 14.58
CA VAL A 111 0.41 18.01 15.48
C VAL A 111 1.61 17.66 14.63
N ASN A 112 2.34 18.71 14.28
CA ASN A 112 3.75 18.76 13.93
C ASN A 112 4.49 17.42 14.18
N ARG A 113 4.72 16.67 13.10
CA ARG A 113 5.65 15.53 13.09
C ARG A 113 7.07 16.05 13.01
N GLN A 114 7.53 16.66 14.09
CA GLN A 114 8.91 16.56 14.50
C GLN A 114 8.98 15.31 15.37
N CYS A 115 9.86 14.37 15.03
CA CYS A 115 10.28 13.35 15.98
C CYS A 115 10.93 14.08 17.17
N ARG A 116 10.11 14.55 18.10
CA ARG A 116 10.57 14.78 19.47
C ARG A 116 10.90 13.38 19.95
N ASN A 117 12.19 13.05 20.00
CA ASN A 117 12.67 12.22 21.09
C ASN A 117 12.04 12.84 22.34
N ILE A 118 10.97 12.24 22.85
CA ILE A 118 10.41 12.62 24.13
C ILE A 118 11.44 12.12 25.13
N HIS A 119 12.51 12.87 25.27
CA HIS A 119 13.26 12.86 26.51
C HIS A 119 12.30 13.48 27.52
N VAL A 120 11.57 12.61 28.21
CA VAL A 120 10.76 12.99 29.36
C VAL A 120 11.75 13.55 30.37
N GLN A 121 11.99 14.86 30.32
CA GLN A 121 12.63 15.59 31.41
C GLN A 121 11.63 15.52 32.54
N PHE A 122 11.74 14.48 33.37
CA PHE A 122 11.11 14.49 34.67
C PHE A 122 11.62 15.73 35.39
N ASP A 123 10.69 16.57 35.82
CA ASP A 123 10.99 17.79 36.56
C ASP A 123 11.96 17.45 37.70
N LYS A 124 13.06 18.19 37.84
CA LYS A 124 14.13 17.85 38.80
C LYS A 124 13.57 17.77 40.23
N ASN A 125 12.55 18.58 40.52
CA ASN A 125 11.86 18.57 41.80
C ASN A 125 11.01 17.30 42.00
N ALA A 126 10.41 16.77 40.92
CA ALA A 126 9.72 15.48 40.95
C ALA A 126 10.71 14.32 41.18
N LEU A 127 11.93 14.40 40.62
CA LEU A 127 12.97 13.41 40.86
C LEU A 127 13.49 13.47 42.31
N GLU A 128 13.68 14.67 42.86
CA GLU A 128 14.14 14.87 44.24
C GLU A 128 13.08 14.42 45.26
N THR A 129 11.79 14.70 44.99
CA THR A 129 10.70 14.23 45.84
C THR A 129 10.56 12.71 45.81
N LEU A 130 10.70 12.08 44.63
CA LEU A 130 10.72 10.61 44.53
C LEU A 130 11.92 9.99 45.26
N SER A 131 13.10 10.60 45.19
CA SER A 131 14.28 10.15 45.95
C SER A 131 14.04 10.24 47.46
N LYS A 132 13.47 11.34 47.95
CA LYS A 132 13.15 11.48 49.38
C LYS A 132 12.09 10.49 49.86
N ILE A 133 11.12 10.16 49.00
CA ILE A 133 10.10 9.15 49.30
C ILE A 133 10.74 7.76 49.39
N ASP A 134 11.67 7.43 48.50
CA ASP A 134 12.40 6.15 48.50
C ASP A 134 13.25 5.97 49.78
N ASP A 135 13.96 7.02 50.19
CA ASP A 135 14.73 7.02 51.45
C ASP A 135 13.83 6.80 52.67
N HIS A 136 12.66 7.47 52.69
CA HIS A 136 11.69 7.31 53.77
C HIS A 136 11.10 5.91 53.84
N LEU A 137 10.75 5.32 52.69
CA LEU A 137 10.23 3.95 52.61
C LEU A 137 11.29 2.93 53.05
N THR A 138 12.55 3.15 52.69
CA THR A 138 13.67 2.31 53.13
C THR A 138 13.85 2.38 54.66
N SER A 139 13.77 3.58 55.25
CA SER A 139 13.83 3.74 56.70
C SER A 139 12.66 3.03 57.41
N LEU A 140 11.44 3.15 56.87
CA LEU A 140 10.25 2.51 57.44
C LEU A 140 10.33 0.99 57.35
N ASN A 141 10.82 0.46 56.24
CA ASN A 141 11.05 -0.98 56.08
C ASN A 141 12.05 -1.48 57.13
N TYR A 142 13.14 -0.75 57.36
CA TYR A 142 14.11 -1.06 58.41
C TYR A 142 13.48 -1.03 59.81
N PHE A 143 12.66 -0.03 60.12
CA PHE A 143 11.95 0.04 61.40
C PHE A 143 10.95 -1.09 61.60
N LEU A 144 10.18 -1.43 60.57
CA LEU A 144 9.25 -2.56 60.60
C LEU A 144 9.98 -3.89 60.77
N LYS A 145 11.12 -4.08 60.09
CA LYS A 145 11.96 -5.27 60.30
C LYS A 145 12.48 -5.35 61.73
N LYS A 146 12.94 -4.21 62.28
CA LYS A 146 13.39 -4.13 63.67
C LYS A 146 12.26 -4.40 64.67
N GLN A 147 11.04 -3.91 64.41
CA GLN A 147 9.88 -4.23 65.25
C GLN A 147 9.49 -5.72 65.13
N SER A 148 9.54 -6.30 63.94
CA SER A 148 9.30 -7.74 63.73
C SER A 148 10.32 -8.63 64.44
N GLU A 149 11.60 -8.23 64.53
CA GLU A 149 12.62 -8.96 65.29
C GLU A 149 12.48 -8.80 66.81
N VAL A 150 11.91 -7.69 67.28
CA VAL A 150 11.61 -7.48 68.71
C VAL A 150 10.39 -8.28 69.14
N ASP A 151 9.33 -8.32 68.32
CA ASP A 151 8.11 -9.08 68.61
C ASP A 151 8.36 -10.61 68.59
N CYS A 152 9.31 -11.07 67.75
CA CYS A 152 9.75 -12.46 67.71
C CYS A 152 10.61 -12.89 68.93
N LYS A 153 11.08 -11.95 69.76
CA LYS A 153 11.85 -12.24 71.00
C LYS A 153 11.01 -12.18 72.27
N THR A 154 9.75 -11.75 72.18
CA THR A 154 8.79 -11.70 73.30
C THR A 154 7.87 -12.92 73.37
N ILE A 155 8.08 -13.91 72.51
CA ILE A 155 7.45 -15.23 72.56
C ILE A 155 8.55 -16.29 72.75
N ASP A 156 9.23 -16.23 73.90
CA ASP A 156 9.95 -17.34 74.54
C ASP A 156 10.12 -17.01 76.04
#